data_AF-A0A504YRP1-F1
#
_entry.id   AF-A0A504YRP1-F1
#
_cell.length_a   1.000
_cell.length_b   1.000
_cell.length_c   1.000
_cell.angle_alpha   90.00
_cell.angle_beta   90.00
_cell.angle_gamma   90.00
#
_symmetry.space_group_name_H-M   'P 1'
#
loop_
_entity.id
_entity.type
_entity.pdbx_description
1 polymer ?
#
loop_
_entity_poly.entity_id
_entity_poly.type
_entity_poly.pdbx_seq_one_letter_code
_entity_poly.pdbx_strand_id
1 'polypeptide(L)'
;MKVCALLMSSGKLQRLDAKRMCDTNSSGDLRFIQLDSVEKLNSIHVDCIVHKVPEFVSPCTDAKVDTLLAHFQSFLKRNPHVVCIDRLEDVQRITRRDEQFKIITEFFKQSDLCKFLFFPKRTHHG
;
A
#
# COMPACT_ATOMS: atom_id res chain seq x y z
N MET A 1 -6.89 22.50 5.30
CA MET A 1 -7.39 21.15 5.66
C MET A 1 -6.97 20.17 4.57
N LYS A 2 -6.28 19.11 4.94
CA LYS A 2 -5.76 18.08 4.02
C LYS A 2 -6.74 16.91 3.92
N VAL A 3 -6.91 16.33 2.74
CA VAL A 3 -7.87 15.25 2.49
C VAL A 3 -7.13 13.91 2.36
N CYS A 4 -7.51 12.97 3.23
CA CYS A 4 -6.99 11.60 3.23
C CYS A 4 -8.08 10.64 2.73
N ALA A 5 -7.85 10.03 1.57
CA ALA A 5 -8.70 8.98 1.04
C ALA A 5 -8.33 7.62 1.64
N LEU A 6 -9.32 6.89 2.15
CA LEU A 6 -9.19 5.53 2.63
C LEU A 6 -9.76 4.57 1.59
N LEU A 7 -8.89 3.87 0.88
CA LEU A 7 -9.25 2.92 -0.17
C LEU A 7 -9.05 1.48 0.33
N MET A 8 -10.04 0.99 1.07
CA MET A 8 -10.06 -0.36 1.62
C MET A 8 -11.49 -0.78 1.98
N SER A 9 -11.73 -2.08 2.15
CA SER A 9 -13.07 -2.58 2.46
C SER A 9 -13.62 -2.04 3.79
N SER A 10 -14.94 -1.86 3.86
CA SER A 10 -15.62 -1.40 5.08
C SER A 10 -15.31 -2.27 6.31
N GLY A 11 -15.18 -3.59 6.11
CA GLY A 11 -14.77 -4.52 7.18
C GLY A 11 -13.33 -4.29 7.65
N LYS A 12 -12.41 -3.85 6.78
CA LYS A 12 -11.06 -3.46 7.20
C LYS A 12 -11.08 -2.17 8.01
N LEU A 13 -11.87 -1.17 7.59
CA LEU A 13 -12.01 0.10 8.32
C LEU A 13 -12.60 -0.11 9.71
N GLN A 14 -13.63 -0.94 9.84
CA GLN A 14 -14.23 -1.25 11.13
C GLN A 14 -13.24 -1.93 12.08
N ARG A 15 -12.46 -2.90 11.59
CA ARG A 15 -11.43 -3.58 12.40
C ARG A 15 -10.29 -2.68 12.86
N LEU A 16 -10.03 -1.60 12.14
CA LEU A 16 -9.00 -0.61 12.48
C LEU A 16 -9.56 0.55 13.32
N ASP A 17 -10.86 0.52 13.66
CA ASP A 17 -11.62 1.66 14.21
C ASP A 17 -11.52 2.96 13.36
N ALA A 18 -11.08 2.83 12.10
CA ALA A 18 -10.89 3.94 11.17
C ALA A 18 -12.23 4.43 10.58
N LYS A 19 -13.30 3.64 10.70
CA LYS A 19 -14.63 4.05 10.25
C LYS A 19 -15.13 5.30 10.98
N ARG A 20 -14.85 5.42 12.28
CA ARG A 20 -15.18 6.61 13.08
C ARG A 20 -14.53 7.88 12.54
N MET A 21 -13.34 7.77 11.94
CA MET A 21 -12.62 8.91 11.35
C MET A 21 -13.33 9.45 10.10
N CYS A 22 -13.96 8.56 9.31
CA CYS A 22 -14.81 8.96 8.19
C CYS A 22 -16.12 9.60 8.68
N ASP A 23 -16.75 9.02 9.70
CA ASP A 23 -18.06 9.45 10.19
C ASP A 23 -18.01 10.83 10.87
N THR A 24 -16.90 11.14 11.55
CA THR A 24 -16.66 12.45 12.19
C THR A 24 -16.21 13.53 11.22
N ASN A 25 -15.92 13.17 9.95
CA ASN A 25 -15.52 14.06 8.86
C ASN A 25 -14.30 14.97 9.12
N SER A 26 -13.63 14.86 10.26
CA SER A 26 -12.42 15.61 10.59
C SER A 26 -11.73 15.06 11.85
N SER A 27 -10.41 14.99 11.82
CA SER A 27 -9.56 14.78 12.99
C SER A 27 -8.36 15.70 12.87
N GLY A 28 -8.36 16.79 13.64
CA GLY A 28 -7.38 17.87 13.48
C GLY A 28 -7.46 18.50 12.09
N ASP A 29 -6.32 18.67 11.43
CA ASP A 29 -6.22 19.26 10.08
C ASP A 29 -6.54 18.30 8.93
N LEU A 30 -6.92 17.06 9.26
CA LEU A 30 -7.21 16.00 8.30
C LEU A 30 -8.72 15.76 8.17
N ARG A 31 -9.17 15.67 6.92
CA ARG A 31 -10.49 15.15 6.55
C ARG A 31 -10.33 13.77 5.95
N PHE A 32 -11.04 12.79 6.48
CA PHE A 32 -11.02 11.41 5.98
C PHE A 32 -12.22 11.14 5.11
N ILE A 33 -11.98 10.54 3.94
CA ILE A 33 -13.05 10.11 3.03
C ILE A 33 -12.85 8.63 2.72
N GLN A 34 -13.89 7.83 2.90
CA GLN A 34 -13.86 6.45 2.42
C GLN A 34 -14.13 6.43 0.92
N LEU A 35 -13.27 5.72 0.17
CA LEU A 35 -13.51 5.39 -1.21
C LEU A 35 -13.75 3.89 -1.34
N ASP A 36 -14.77 3.55 -2.11
CA ASP A 36 -15.14 2.18 -2.46
C ASP A 36 -14.55 1.73 -3.80
N SER A 37 -13.99 2.66 -4.60
CA SER A 37 -13.43 2.37 -5.93
C SER A 37 -12.31 3.34 -6.32
N VAL A 38 -11.35 2.84 -7.11
CA VAL A 38 -10.20 3.62 -7.63
C VAL A 38 -10.67 4.74 -8.57
N GLU A 39 -11.72 4.49 -9.36
CA GLU A 39 -12.24 5.41 -10.38
C GLU A 39 -12.69 6.74 -9.77
N LYS A 40 -13.16 6.72 -8.52
CA LYS A 40 -13.60 7.92 -7.80
C LYS A 40 -12.46 8.89 -7.49
N LEU A 41 -11.21 8.43 -7.49
CA LEU A 41 -10.03 9.28 -7.24
C LEU A 41 -9.94 10.43 -8.24
N ASN A 42 -10.34 10.23 -9.49
CA ASN A 42 -10.29 11.30 -10.51
C ASN A 42 -11.35 12.40 -10.30
N SER A 43 -12.35 12.17 -9.44
CA SER A 43 -13.47 13.09 -9.22
C SER A 43 -13.31 13.94 -7.96
N ILE A 44 -12.21 13.79 -7.23
CA ILE A 44 -12.00 14.38 -5.92
C ILE A 44 -10.58 14.91 -5.78
N HIS A 45 -10.42 15.94 -4.95
CA HIS A 45 -9.10 16.37 -4.49
C HIS A 45 -8.68 15.51 -3.29
N VAL A 46 -7.46 14.97 -3.33
CA VAL A 46 -6.85 14.22 -2.23
C VAL A 46 -5.41 14.68 -2.04
N ASP A 47 -4.95 14.71 -0.79
CA ASP A 47 -3.55 14.98 -0.46
C ASP A 47 -2.82 13.68 -0.07
N CYS A 48 -3.56 12.69 0.43
CA CYS A 48 -3.03 11.39 0.79
C CYS A 48 -4.03 10.27 0.47
N ILE A 49 -3.52 9.10 0.10
CA ILE A 49 -4.28 7.87 -0.06
C ILE A 49 -3.69 6.83 0.87
N VAL A 50 -4.50 6.27 1.76
CA VAL A 50 -4.18 5.07 2.54
C VAL A 50 -4.98 3.92 1.96
N HIS A 51 -4.31 2.87 1.49
CA HIS A 51 -4.99 1.79 0.78
C HIS A 51 -4.63 0.39 1.28
N LYS A 52 -5.57 -0.52 1.08
CA LYS A 52 -5.35 -1.96 1.17
C LYS A 52 -6.30 -2.66 0.20
N VAL A 53 -5.87 -2.71 -1.05
CA VAL A 53 -6.63 -3.25 -2.19
C VAL A 53 -6.03 -4.63 -2.55
N PRO A 54 -6.75 -5.75 -2.30
CA PRO A 54 -6.24 -7.10 -2.59
C PRO A 54 -5.84 -7.31 -4.05
N GLU A 55 -6.52 -6.64 -4.97
CA GLU A 55 -6.30 -6.72 -6.41
C GLU A 55 -4.90 -6.21 -6.79
N PHE A 56 -4.32 -5.29 -6.01
CA PHE A 56 -2.97 -4.77 -6.27
C PHE A 56 -1.86 -5.80 -6.07
N VAL A 57 -2.18 -6.93 -5.42
CA VAL A 57 -1.23 -8.01 -5.13
C VAL A 57 -1.65 -9.35 -5.73
N SER A 58 -2.71 -9.36 -6.54
CA SER A 58 -3.20 -10.58 -7.17
C SER A 58 -2.19 -11.09 -8.21
N PRO A 59 -1.78 -12.37 -8.14
CA PRO A 59 -0.97 -12.99 -9.21
C PRO A 59 -1.82 -13.29 -10.46
N CYS A 60 -3.15 -13.23 -10.37
CA CYS A 60 -4.05 -13.40 -11.50
C CYS A 60 -4.29 -12.04 -12.18
N THR A 61 -3.79 -11.92 -13.41
CA THR A 61 -4.03 -10.82 -14.34
C THR A 61 -5.34 -11.06 -15.07
N ASP A 62 -6.46 -10.84 -14.39
CA ASP A 62 -7.72 -10.60 -15.09
C ASP A 62 -7.66 -9.17 -15.65
N ALA A 63 -8.19 -8.96 -16.87
CA ALA A 63 -8.20 -7.66 -17.53
C ALA A 63 -8.80 -6.55 -16.66
N LYS A 64 -9.73 -6.91 -15.75
CA LYS A 64 -10.29 -5.98 -14.75
C LYS A 64 -9.27 -5.50 -13.73
N VAL A 65 -8.42 -6.39 -13.24
CA VAL A 65 -7.35 -6.06 -12.27
C VAL A 65 -6.30 -5.18 -12.93
N ASP A 66 -5.90 -5.51 -14.17
CA ASP A 66 -4.94 -4.73 -14.95
C ASP A 66 -5.46 -3.31 -15.23
N THR A 67 -6.75 -3.19 -15.58
CA THR A 67 -7.41 -1.89 -15.80
C THR A 67 -7.42 -1.05 -14.51
N LEU A 68 -7.77 -1.67 -13.37
CA LEU A 68 -7.81 -1.01 -12.07
C LEU A 68 -6.41 -0.54 -11.62
N LEU A 69 -5.38 -1.37 -11.84
CA LEU A 69 -3.98 -1.00 -11.60
C LEU A 69 -3.53 0.16 -12.49
N ALA A 70 -3.84 0.09 -13.79
CA ALA A 70 -3.50 1.14 -14.74
C ALA A 70 -4.18 2.48 -14.39
N HIS A 71 -5.44 2.45 -13.95
CA HIS A 71 -6.15 3.64 -13.48
C HIS A 71 -5.48 4.25 -12.24
N PHE A 72 -5.14 3.42 -11.24
CA PHE A 72 -4.50 3.89 -10.01
C PHE A 72 -3.11 4.47 -10.29
N GLN A 73 -2.27 3.78 -11.07
CA GLN A 73 -0.95 4.26 -11.46
C GLN A 73 -1.02 5.55 -12.28
N SER A 74 -1.96 5.64 -13.21
CA SER A 74 -2.19 6.86 -14.01
C SER A 74 -2.60 8.04 -13.13
N PHE A 75 -3.42 7.81 -12.11
CA PHE A 75 -3.80 8.84 -11.15
C PHE A 75 -2.57 9.35 -10.38
N LEU A 76 -1.75 8.45 -9.81
CA LEU A 76 -0.55 8.84 -9.06
C LEU A 76 0.47 9.58 -9.94
N LYS A 77 0.65 9.14 -11.20
CA LYS A 77 1.54 9.80 -12.16
C LYS A 77 1.10 11.23 -12.48
N ARG A 78 -0.21 11.47 -12.60
CA ARG A 78 -0.77 12.83 -12.83
C ARG A 78 -0.72 13.70 -11.58
N ASN A 79 -0.69 13.10 -10.39
CA ASN A 79 -0.75 13.81 -9.12
C ASN A 79 0.47 13.47 -8.23
N PRO A 80 1.69 13.89 -8.62
CA PRO A 80 2.92 13.53 -7.90
C PRO A 80 3.00 14.11 -6.48
N HIS A 81 2.13 15.06 -6.14
CA HIS A 81 2.02 15.65 -4.81
C HIS A 81 1.21 14.78 -3.82
N VAL A 82 0.49 13.77 -4.31
CA VAL A 82 -0.34 12.88 -3.48
C VAL A 82 0.54 11.85 -2.80
N VAL A 83 0.47 11.78 -1.47
CA VAL A 83 1.18 10.78 -0.68
C VAL A 83 0.40 9.45 -0.69
N CYS A 84 0.98 8.40 -1.27
CA CYS A 84 0.36 7.07 -1.33
C CYS A 84 0.97 6.15 -0.26
N ILE A 85 0.13 5.63 0.64
CA ILE A 85 0.51 4.79 1.77
C ILE A 85 -0.20 3.43 1.66
N ASP A 86 0.51 2.32 1.46
CA ASP A 86 1.93 2.24 1.09
C ASP A 86 2.13 2.46 -0.41
N ARG A 87 3.37 2.71 -0.89
CA ARG A 87 3.60 2.79 -2.33
C ARG A 87 3.27 1.45 -3.00
N LEU A 88 2.68 1.50 -4.19
CA LEU A 88 2.23 0.29 -4.91
C LEU A 88 3.37 -0.70 -5.15
N GLU A 89 4.55 -0.20 -5.52
CA GLU A 89 5.76 -1.00 -5.72
C GLU A 89 6.19 -1.75 -4.46
N ASP A 90 6.06 -1.12 -3.28
CA ASP A 90 6.41 -1.73 -2.01
C ASP A 90 5.39 -2.81 -1.65
N VAL A 91 4.09 -2.52 -1.84
CA VAL A 91 2.99 -3.47 -1.61
C VAL A 91 3.17 -4.74 -2.46
N GLN A 92 3.55 -4.60 -3.72
CA GLN A 92 3.81 -5.75 -4.61
C GLN A 92 5.06 -6.54 -4.23
N ARG A 93 6.10 -5.87 -3.74
CA ARG A 93 7.33 -6.54 -3.29
C ARG A 93 7.09 -7.33 -2.00
N ILE A 94 6.36 -6.77 -1.03
CA ILE A 94 6.12 -7.43 0.25
C ILE A 94 5.17 -8.63 0.15
N THR A 95 4.56 -8.95 -0.99
CA THR A 95 3.76 -10.19 -1.10
C THR A 95 4.59 -11.40 -1.52
N ARG A 96 5.82 -11.17 -2.00
CA ARG A 96 6.75 -12.20 -2.43
C ARG A 96 7.73 -12.55 -1.31
N ARG A 97 7.62 -13.76 -0.75
CA ARG A 97 8.47 -14.19 0.39
C ARG A 97 9.96 -14.13 0.06
N ASP A 98 10.36 -14.49 -1.15
CA ASP A 98 11.74 -14.40 -1.64
C ASP A 98 12.25 -12.95 -1.61
N GLU A 99 11.44 -11.99 -2.06
CA GLU A 99 11.76 -10.56 -1.99
C GLU A 99 11.81 -10.06 -0.54
N GLN A 100 10.85 -10.47 0.30
CA GLN A 100 10.86 -10.15 1.74
C GLN A 100 12.15 -10.62 2.41
N PHE A 101 12.52 -11.89 2.23
CA PHE A 101 13.74 -12.46 2.80
C PHE A 101 14.99 -11.76 2.27
N LYS A 102 15.02 -11.41 0.98
CA LYS A 102 16.13 -10.66 0.39
C LYS A 102 16.29 -9.29 1.05
N ILE A 103 15.21 -8.51 1.15
CA ILE A 103 15.21 -7.17 1.78
C ILE A 103 15.67 -7.28 3.24
N ILE A 104 15.09 -8.22 3.99
CA ILE A 104 15.45 -8.46 5.40
C ILE A 104 16.93 -8.83 5.51
N THR A 105 17.42 -9.75 4.67
CA THR A 105 18.83 -10.20 4.68
C THR A 105 19.78 -9.06 4.35
N GLU A 106 19.46 -8.23 3.35
CA GLU A 106 20.26 -7.06 2.97
C GLU A 106 20.33 -6.05 4.12
N PHE A 107 19.18 -5.73 4.74
CA PHE A 107 19.11 -4.85 5.90
C PHE A 107 19.94 -5.41 7.07
N PHE A 108 19.82 -6.71 7.36
CA PHE A 108 20.57 -7.35 8.44
C PHE A 108 22.08 -7.29 8.20
N LYS A 109 22.55 -7.56 6.98
CA LYS A 109 23.98 -7.48 6.63
C LYS A 109 24.58 -6.09 6.84
N GLN A 110 23.75 -5.05 6.77
CA GLN A 110 24.15 -3.66 6.99
C GLN A 110 23.96 -3.20 8.45
N SER A 111 23.37 -4.05 9.30
CA SER A 111 23.10 -3.78 10.70
C SER A 111 24.11 -4.47 11.62
N ASP A 112 24.28 -3.95 12.84
CA ASP A 112 25.06 -4.62 13.88
C ASP A 112 24.45 -5.96 14.34
N LEU A 113 23.19 -6.22 14.01
CA LEU A 113 22.50 -7.48 14.33
C LEU A 113 23.08 -8.68 13.56
N CYS A 114 23.83 -8.45 12.47
CA CYS A 114 24.53 -9.53 11.75
C CYS A 114 25.56 -10.27 12.62
N LYS A 115 26.01 -9.66 13.73
CA LYS A 115 26.97 -10.26 14.67
C LYS A 115 26.32 -11.27 15.62
N PHE A 116 24.98 -11.28 15.72
CA PHE A 116 24.24 -12.05 16.72
C PHE A 116 23.31 -13.13 16.12
N LEU A 117 23.10 -13.12 14.80
CA LEU A 117 22.17 -14.03 14.12
C LEU A 117 22.88 -14.80 12.99
N PHE A 118 22.83 -16.13 13.05
CA PHE A 118 23.34 -17.00 11.98
C PHE A 118 22.26 -17.22 10.92
N PHE A 119 22.54 -16.80 9.68
CA PHE A 119 21.72 -17.15 8.52
C PHE A 119 22.48 -18.15 7.64
N PRO A 120 21.95 -19.36 7.43
CA PRO A 120 22.59 -20.34 6.55
C PRO A 120 22.68 -19.76 5.13
N LYS A 121 23.90 -19.71 4.59
CA LYS A 121 24.13 -19.33 3.19
C LYS A 121 23.47 -20.40 2.31
N ARG A 122 22.67 -20.00 1.31
CA ARG A 122 22.24 -20.92 0.25
C ARG A 122 23.50 -21.48 -0.41
N THR A 123 23.77 -22.76 -0.19
CA THR A 123 24.68 -23.52 -1.04
C THR A 123 23.97 -23.73 -2.36
N HIS A 124 24.45 -23.08 -3.42
CA HIS A 124 24.10 -23.49 -4.77
C HIS A 124 24.73 -24.86 -5.00
N HIS A 125 23.96 -25.92 -4.84
CA HIS A 125 24.27 -27.18 -5.49
C HIS A 125 23.77 -27.05 -6.93
N GLY A 126 24.71 -26.75 -7.83
CA GLY A 126 24.54 -26.96 -9.26
C GLY A 126 24.52 -28.43 -9.61
#